data_AF-A0AAQ3SCG9-F1
#
_entry.id   AF-A0AAQ3SCG9-F1
#
_cell.length_a   1.000
_cell.length_b   1.000
_cell.length_c   1.000
_cell.angle_alpha   90.00
_cell.angle_beta   90.00
_cell.angle_gamma   90.00
#
_symmetry.space_group_name_H-M   'P 1'
#
loop_
_entity.id
_entity.type
_entity.pdbx_description
1 polymer ?
#
loop_
_entity_poly.entity_id
_entity_poly.type
_entity_poly.pdbx_seq_one_letter_code
_entity_poly.pdbx_strand_id
1 'polypeptide(L)'
;MAFKTTRNRSHFRVVREVEAIGGNVQASASREQMGYTFDALKTYVPEMVELLLLKVKAEIGEASKNPQDLLLEAIHSAGFSGALANPLLASESAINRLNGAILEEFVAENYTAPRIVLAASGVEHEELLSVAEPLLSDLPSVPRPEEPKSVYTGGDYRCQSETGVCN
;
A
#
# COMPACT_ATOMS: atom_id res chain seq x y z
N MET A 1 1.50 -8.44 1.69
CA MET A 1 2.26 -8.63 2.93
C MET A 1 3.55 -7.77 3.00
N ALA A 2 3.87 -6.96 1.99
CA ALA A 2 5.01 -6.04 1.81
C ALA A 2 6.37 -6.71 1.56
N PHE A 3 6.99 -6.39 0.42
CA PHE A 3 8.32 -6.84 -0.02
C PHE A 3 8.54 -8.36 0.23
N LYS A 4 7.53 -9.16 -0.11
CA LYS A 4 7.50 -10.62 0.05
C LYS A 4 7.88 -11.33 -1.26
N THR A 5 7.72 -12.64 -1.27
CA THR A 5 7.92 -13.50 -2.44
C THR A 5 7.16 -12.99 -3.65
N THR A 6 7.88 -12.78 -4.74
CA THR A 6 7.36 -12.50 -6.07
C THR A 6 7.53 -13.72 -6.99
N ARG A 7 7.17 -13.61 -8.27
CA ARG A 7 7.40 -14.71 -9.23
C ARG A 7 8.88 -15.06 -9.41
N ASN A 8 9.78 -14.07 -9.25
CA ASN A 8 11.20 -14.20 -9.59
C ASN A 8 12.11 -14.26 -8.34
N ARG A 9 11.64 -13.82 -7.16
CA ARG A 9 12.46 -13.74 -5.93
C ARG A 9 11.66 -14.20 -4.72
N SER A 10 12.27 -15.04 -3.87
CA SER A 10 11.71 -15.39 -2.55
C SER A 10 11.80 -14.21 -1.59
N HIS A 11 10.93 -14.14 -0.58
CA HIS A 11 11.01 -13.09 0.45
C HIS A 11 12.40 -13.01 1.12
N PHE A 12 13.02 -14.16 1.41
CA PHE A 12 14.39 -14.20 1.95
C PHE A 12 15.41 -13.56 1.00
N ARG A 13 15.28 -13.78 -0.31
CA ARG A 13 16.15 -13.15 -1.31
C ARG A 13 15.93 -11.65 -1.39
N VAL A 14 14.68 -11.17 -1.36
CA VAL A 14 14.34 -9.75 -1.34
C VAL A 14 14.96 -9.06 -0.11
N VAL A 15 14.77 -9.63 1.09
CA VAL A 15 15.38 -9.09 2.33
C VAL A 15 16.90 -9.05 2.24
N ARG A 16 17.53 -10.13 1.74
CA ARG A 16 18.99 -10.18 1.55
C ARG A 16 19.52 -9.16 0.55
N GLU A 17 18.81 -8.91 -0.55
CA GLU A 17 19.20 -7.91 -1.54
C GLU A 17 19.10 -6.49 -0.96
N VAL A 18 18.01 -6.18 -0.23
CA VAL A 18 17.83 -4.90 0.47
C VAL A 18 18.92 -4.67 1.53
N GLU A 19 19.15 -5.66 2.41
CA GLU A 19 20.17 -5.57 3.47
C GLU A 19 21.60 -5.44 2.90
N ALA A 20 21.91 -6.13 1.79
CA ALA A 20 23.25 -6.12 1.20
C ALA A 20 23.66 -4.74 0.66
N ILE A 21 22.71 -3.95 0.15
CA ILE A 21 22.95 -2.57 -0.31
C ILE A 21 22.77 -1.53 0.80
N GLY A 22 22.44 -1.96 2.03
CA GLY A 22 22.12 -1.06 3.16
C GLY A 22 20.82 -0.29 2.96
N GLY A 23 19.89 -0.83 2.16
CA GLY A 23 18.64 -0.17 1.81
C GLY A 23 17.58 -0.27 2.91
N ASN A 24 16.63 0.67 2.90
CA ASN A 24 15.41 0.63 3.70
C ASN A 24 14.19 0.61 2.78
N VAL A 25 13.19 -0.23 3.09
CA VAL A 25 11.96 -0.37 2.31
C VAL A 25 10.74 -0.14 3.18
N GLN A 26 9.83 0.72 2.71
CA GLN A 26 8.59 1.01 3.42
C GLN A 26 7.39 0.97 2.45
N ALA A 27 6.24 0.56 2.99
CA ALA A 27 4.96 0.63 2.31
C ALA A 27 3.98 1.44 3.18
N SER A 28 3.22 2.33 2.56
CA SER A 28 2.16 3.10 3.21
C SER A 28 0.86 2.94 2.42
N ALA A 29 -0.27 2.88 3.13
CA ALA A 29 -1.59 2.78 2.54
C ALA A 29 -2.52 3.78 3.22
N SER A 30 -3.14 4.64 2.41
CA SER A 30 -4.19 5.58 2.80
C SER A 30 -5.47 5.24 2.03
N ARG A 31 -6.57 5.94 2.34
CA ARG A 31 -7.87 5.79 1.66
C ARG A 31 -7.82 6.10 0.16
N GLU A 32 -6.95 7.03 -0.24
CA GLU A 32 -6.90 7.58 -1.61
C GLU A 32 -5.62 7.24 -2.38
N GLN A 33 -4.55 6.83 -1.69
CA GLN A 33 -3.26 6.53 -2.30
C GLN A 33 -2.49 5.46 -1.51
N MET A 34 -1.66 4.70 -2.22
CA MET A 34 -0.71 3.74 -1.64
C MET A 34 0.70 4.10 -2.13
N GLY A 35 1.66 4.14 -1.21
CA GLY A 35 3.06 4.49 -1.49
C GLY A 35 3.99 3.32 -1.20
N TYR A 36 5.01 3.17 -2.04
CA TYR A 36 6.11 2.25 -1.83
C TYR A 36 7.41 3.04 -1.98
N THR A 37 8.22 3.06 -0.93
CA THR A 37 9.46 3.84 -0.89
C THR A 37 10.66 2.93 -0.63
N PHE A 38 11.79 3.31 -1.21
CA PHE A 38 13.07 2.63 -1.06
C PHE A 38 14.14 3.71 -0.91
N ASP A 39 14.88 3.66 0.19
CA ASP A 39 16.01 4.56 0.45
C ASP A 39 17.31 3.75 0.41
N ALA A 40 18.31 4.19 -0.38
CA ALA A 40 19.67 3.64 -0.39
C ALA A 40 20.66 4.67 -0.97
N LEU A 41 21.93 4.28 -1.11
CA LEU A 41 22.96 5.09 -1.77
C LEU A 41 22.70 5.19 -3.28
N LYS A 42 22.97 6.36 -3.88
CA LYS A 42 22.74 6.64 -5.32
C LYS A 42 23.35 5.58 -6.26
N THR A 43 24.44 4.93 -5.88
CA THR A 43 25.09 3.86 -6.67
C THR A 43 24.14 2.69 -6.99
N TYR A 44 23.10 2.46 -6.20
CA TYR A 44 22.19 1.31 -6.32
C TYR A 44 20.81 1.67 -6.90
N VAL A 45 20.70 2.80 -7.60
CA VAL A 45 19.47 3.21 -8.31
C VAL A 45 18.87 2.08 -9.17
N PRO A 46 19.63 1.33 -10.00
CA PRO A 46 19.02 0.28 -10.80
C PRO A 46 18.40 -0.83 -9.97
N GLU A 47 19.08 -1.28 -8.91
CA GLU A 47 18.56 -2.30 -7.98
C GLU A 47 17.33 -1.81 -7.20
N MET A 48 17.32 -0.53 -6.78
CA MET A 48 16.19 0.09 -6.07
C MET A 48 14.92 0.09 -6.94
N VAL A 49 15.02 0.53 -8.20
CA VAL A 49 13.87 0.59 -9.12
C VAL A 49 13.36 -0.81 -9.44
N GLU A 50 14.25 -1.77 -9.71
CA GLU A 50 13.86 -3.16 -9.96
C GLU A 50 13.15 -3.79 -8.75
N LEU A 51 13.65 -3.55 -7.53
CA LEU A 51 13.04 -4.05 -6.29
C LEU A 51 11.70 -3.38 -5.95
N LEU A 52 11.53 -2.08 -6.24
CA LEU A 52 10.27 -1.36 -6.01
C LEU A 52 9.13 -1.87 -6.89
N LEU A 53 9.41 -2.18 -8.16
CA LEU A 53 8.40 -2.61 -9.14
C LEU A 53 7.96 -4.08 -8.94
N LEU A 54 8.64 -4.83 -8.08
CA LEU A 54 8.31 -6.22 -7.73
C LEU A 54 7.11 -6.31 -6.76
N LYS A 55 5.90 -6.35 -7.32
CA LYS A 55 4.56 -6.58 -6.69
C LYS A 55 4.52 -6.65 -5.15
N VAL A 56 4.35 -5.48 -4.55
CA VAL A 56 4.27 -5.25 -3.11
C VAL A 56 2.80 -5.29 -2.61
N LYS A 57 2.12 -6.46 -2.46
CA LYS A 57 0.79 -6.53 -1.75
C LYS A 57 0.95 -6.05 -0.27
N ALA A 58 -0.02 -5.59 0.54
CA ALA A 58 0.19 -5.02 1.92
C ALA A 58 0.13 -6.00 3.15
N GLU A 59 0.69 -5.67 4.35
CA GLU A 59 0.55 -6.41 5.64
C GLU A 59 -0.30 -5.60 6.66
N ILE A 60 -1.14 -6.27 7.48
CA ILE A 60 -2.27 -5.64 8.20
C ILE A 60 -2.18 -5.79 9.75
N GLY A 61 -1.21 -6.56 10.26
CA GLY A 61 -1.26 -7.14 11.62
C GLY A 61 -1.02 -6.21 12.83
N GLU A 62 -0.63 -4.95 12.64
CA GLU A 62 -0.17 -4.08 13.74
C GLU A 62 -1.03 -2.82 13.95
N ALA A 63 -1.65 -2.28 12.90
CA ALA A 63 -2.43 -1.04 12.98
C ALA A 63 -3.71 -1.13 13.83
N SER A 64 -4.28 -2.33 14.03
CA SER A 64 -5.48 -2.52 14.86
C SER A 64 -5.26 -2.29 16.36
N LYS A 65 -4.01 -2.14 16.82
CA LYS A 65 -3.66 -2.00 18.24
C LYS A 65 -3.56 -0.55 18.72
N ASN A 66 -3.58 0.43 17.81
CA ASN A 66 -3.46 1.84 18.15
C ASN A 66 -4.85 2.47 18.37
N PRO A 67 -5.21 2.94 19.59
CA PRO A 67 -6.51 3.54 19.84
C PRO A 67 -6.74 4.84 19.07
N GLN A 68 -5.68 5.56 18.66
CA GLN A 68 -5.81 6.78 17.86
C GLN A 68 -6.27 6.46 16.43
N ASP A 69 -5.72 5.39 15.84
CA ASP A 69 -6.12 4.93 14.50
C ASP A 69 -7.56 4.40 14.52
N LEU A 70 -7.95 3.66 15.56
CA LEU A 70 -9.33 3.21 15.75
C LEU A 70 -10.34 4.37 15.88
N LEU A 71 -9.96 5.48 16.54
CA LEU A 71 -10.78 6.69 16.59
C LEU A 71 -10.87 7.38 15.22
N LEU A 72 -9.79 7.40 14.44
CA LEU A 72 -9.80 7.98 13.09
C LEU A 72 -10.69 7.16 12.14
N GLU A 73 -10.68 5.82 12.25
CA GLU A 73 -11.59 4.93 11.52
C GLU A 73 -13.05 5.13 11.95
N ALA A 74 -13.31 5.30 13.25
CA ALA A 74 -14.64 5.62 13.77
C ALA A 74 -15.19 6.95 13.22
N ILE A 75 -14.34 7.98 13.13
CA ILE A 75 -14.72 9.29 12.56
C ILE A 75 -15.10 9.17 11.08
N HIS A 76 -14.31 8.44 10.27
CA HIS A 76 -14.59 8.26 8.85
C HIS A 76 -15.86 7.43 8.61
N SER A 77 -16.00 6.31 9.30
CA SER A 77 -17.14 5.40 9.16
C SER A 77 -18.47 6.00 9.66
N ALA A 78 -18.44 6.89 10.66
CA ALA A 78 -19.64 7.58 11.13
C ALA A 78 -19.94 8.89 10.39
N GLY A 79 -18.91 9.66 10.00
CA GLY A 79 -19.06 10.99 9.43
C GLY A 79 -19.43 11.01 7.94
N PHE A 80 -19.10 9.95 7.20
CA PHE A 80 -19.29 9.86 5.75
C PHE A 80 -20.21 8.72 5.34
N SER A 81 -20.75 8.84 4.13
CA SER A 81 -21.43 7.77 3.39
C SER A 81 -20.77 7.61 2.01
N GLY A 82 -20.60 6.37 1.55
CA GLY A 82 -19.89 6.05 0.31
C GLY A 82 -18.40 5.78 0.54
N ALA A 83 -17.55 6.21 -0.41
CA ALA A 83 -16.18 5.70 -0.55
C ALA A 83 -15.28 5.90 0.69
N LEU A 84 -15.33 7.06 1.34
CA LEU A 84 -14.48 7.38 2.50
C LEU A 84 -14.96 6.71 3.79
N ALA A 85 -16.21 6.24 3.84
CA ALA A 85 -16.78 5.51 4.97
C ALA A 85 -16.28 4.05 5.03
N ASN A 86 -15.69 3.55 3.94
CA ASN A 86 -15.06 2.23 3.94
C ASN A 86 -13.90 2.19 4.97
N PRO A 87 -13.78 1.10 5.73
CA PRO A 87 -12.69 0.96 6.70
C PRO A 87 -11.37 0.74 5.97
N LEU A 88 -10.33 1.48 6.38
CA LEU A 88 -8.95 1.27 5.95
C LEU A 88 -8.36 0.02 6.63
N LEU A 89 -8.79 -0.26 7.87
CA LEU A 89 -8.43 -1.45 8.62
C LEU A 89 -9.42 -2.59 8.31
N ALA A 90 -8.94 -3.65 7.69
CA ALA A 90 -9.77 -4.82 7.40
C ALA A 90 -10.22 -5.52 8.70
N SER A 91 -11.54 -5.69 8.88
CA SER A 91 -12.07 -6.50 10.00
C SER A 91 -11.62 -7.95 9.90
N GLU A 92 -11.57 -8.68 11.02
CA GLU A 92 -11.20 -10.11 11.03
C GLU A 92 -12.03 -10.94 10.03
N SER A 93 -13.33 -10.64 9.92
CA SER A 93 -14.21 -11.32 8.95
C SER A 93 -13.78 -11.06 7.50
N ALA A 94 -13.27 -9.86 7.18
CA ALA A 94 -12.75 -9.52 5.87
C ALA A 94 -11.38 -10.16 5.63
N ILE A 95 -10.48 -10.12 6.61
CA ILE A 95 -9.16 -10.79 6.57
C ILE A 95 -9.33 -12.28 6.28
N ASN A 96 -10.26 -12.96 6.95
CA ASN A 96 -10.55 -14.38 6.75
C ASN A 96 -11.16 -14.72 5.37
N ARG A 97 -11.65 -13.72 4.62
CA ARG A 97 -12.13 -13.88 3.24
C ARG A 97 -11.09 -13.48 2.19
N LEU A 98 -10.09 -12.66 2.55
CA LEU A 98 -9.01 -12.26 1.65
C LEU A 98 -8.15 -13.47 1.27
N ASN A 99 -7.86 -13.60 -0.02
CA ASN A 99 -7.02 -14.66 -0.57
C ASN A 99 -6.12 -14.14 -1.70
N GLY A 100 -5.23 -15.00 -2.20
CA GLY A 100 -4.24 -14.63 -3.20
C GLY A 100 -4.85 -14.11 -4.52
N ALA A 101 -5.97 -14.71 -4.96
CA ALA A 101 -6.64 -14.37 -6.22
C ALA A 101 -7.34 -13.01 -6.14
N ILE A 102 -8.09 -12.74 -5.05
CA ILE A 102 -8.72 -11.42 -4.82
C ILE A 102 -7.67 -10.29 -4.83
N LEU A 103 -6.49 -10.54 -4.23
CA LEU A 103 -5.40 -9.56 -4.23
C LEU A 103 -4.70 -9.42 -5.59
N GLU A 104 -4.78 -10.43 -6.47
CA GLU A 104 -4.24 -10.35 -7.83
C GLU A 104 -5.20 -9.64 -8.79
N GLU A 105 -6.50 -9.88 -8.64
CA GLU A 105 -7.58 -9.16 -9.31
C GLU A 105 -7.56 -7.67 -8.92
N PHE A 106 -7.57 -7.35 -7.62
CA PHE A 106 -7.48 -5.96 -7.14
C PHE A 106 -6.25 -5.22 -7.71
N VAL A 107 -5.08 -5.86 -7.74
CA VAL A 107 -3.86 -5.27 -8.32
C VAL A 107 -4.00 -5.10 -9.83
N ALA A 108 -4.53 -6.10 -10.56
CA ALA A 108 -4.72 -6.01 -12.00
C ALA A 108 -5.69 -4.89 -12.41
N GLU A 109 -6.76 -4.67 -11.64
CA GLU A 109 -7.73 -3.61 -11.88
C GLU A 109 -7.23 -2.22 -11.46
N ASN A 110 -6.37 -2.11 -10.43
CA ASN A 110 -6.01 -0.83 -9.83
C ASN A 110 -4.60 -0.30 -10.17
N TYR A 111 -3.65 -1.17 -10.48
CA TYR A 111 -2.25 -0.81 -10.71
C TYR A 111 -2.02 -0.61 -12.22
N THR A 112 -2.64 0.44 -12.75
CA THR A 112 -2.70 0.79 -14.18
C THR A 112 -1.81 2.00 -14.47
N ALA A 113 -1.23 2.10 -15.67
CA ALA A 113 -0.24 3.14 -16.00
C ALA A 113 -0.67 4.58 -15.63
N PRO A 114 -1.93 5.05 -15.88
CA PRO A 114 -2.34 6.42 -15.52
C PRO A 114 -2.56 6.69 -14.03
N ARG A 115 -2.29 5.71 -13.15
CA ARG A 115 -2.39 5.81 -11.68
C ARG A 115 -1.08 5.49 -10.96
N ILE A 116 0.02 5.29 -11.69
CA ILE A 116 1.34 5.01 -11.13
C ILE A 116 2.24 6.21 -11.39
N VAL A 117 2.90 6.70 -10.34
CA VAL A 117 3.91 7.77 -10.41
C VAL A 117 5.18 7.26 -9.76
N LEU A 118 6.27 7.19 -10.53
CA LEU A 118 7.61 6.92 -10.00
C LEU A 118 8.28 8.27 -9.70
N ALA A 119 8.50 8.56 -8.43
CA ALA A 119 9.24 9.73 -7.97
C ALA A 119 10.59 9.30 -7.38
N ALA A 120 11.65 10.04 -7.69
CA ALA A 120 12.99 9.81 -7.16
C ALA A 120 13.61 11.13 -6.69
N SER A 121 14.52 11.04 -5.71
CA SER A 121 15.28 12.18 -5.18
C SER A 121 16.76 11.81 -5.14
N GLY A 122 17.63 12.74 -5.54
CA GLY A 122 19.09 12.50 -5.64
C GLY A 122 19.54 11.65 -6.84
N VAL A 123 18.62 11.27 -7.73
CA VAL A 123 18.85 10.44 -8.93
C VAL A 123 18.82 11.33 -10.18
N GLU A 124 19.61 11.03 -11.22
CA GLU A 124 19.48 11.76 -12.50
C GLU A 124 18.31 11.24 -13.33
N HIS A 125 17.66 12.14 -14.08
CA HIS A 125 16.44 11.80 -14.82
C HIS A 125 16.70 10.76 -15.91
N GLU A 126 17.77 10.91 -16.69
CA GLU A 126 18.14 9.98 -17.76
C GLU A 126 18.52 8.59 -17.21
N GLU A 127 19.23 8.56 -16.07
CA GLU A 127 19.57 7.34 -15.34
C GLU A 127 18.29 6.60 -14.90
N LEU A 128 17.37 7.32 -14.25
CA LEU A 128 16.08 6.79 -13.81
C LEU A 128 15.24 6.27 -14.99
N LEU A 129 15.13 7.02 -16.08
CA LEU A 129 14.39 6.61 -17.28
C LEU A 129 14.97 5.34 -17.89
N SER A 130 16.29 5.26 -18.03
CA SER A 130 16.97 4.10 -18.65
C SER A 130 16.70 2.77 -17.94
N VAL A 131 16.42 2.80 -16.63
CA VAL A 131 16.06 1.63 -15.83
C VAL A 131 14.53 1.44 -15.78
N ALA A 132 13.77 2.51 -15.61
CA ALA A 132 12.33 2.43 -15.36
C ALA A 132 11.50 2.15 -16.62
N GLU A 133 11.88 2.69 -17.78
CA GLU A 133 11.14 2.51 -19.03
C GLU A 133 11.01 1.03 -19.46
N PRO A 134 12.08 0.20 -19.46
CA PRO A 134 11.95 -1.24 -19.73
C PRO A 134 11.09 -2.03 -18.75
N LEU A 135 10.85 -1.49 -17.54
CA LEU A 135 10.13 -2.16 -16.44
C LEU A 135 8.68 -1.67 -16.28
N LEU A 136 8.29 -0.59 -16.97
CA LEU A 136 6.97 0.04 -16.86
C LEU A 136 6.24 0.18 -18.21
N SER A 137 6.94 0.04 -19.34
CA SER A 137 6.38 0.21 -20.69
C SER A 137 5.36 -0.87 -21.10
N ASP A 138 5.30 -2.00 -20.40
CA ASP A 138 4.32 -3.07 -20.61
C ASP A 138 3.02 -2.90 -19.79
N LEU A 139 2.93 -1.86 -18.95
CA LEU A 139 1.75 -1.63 -18.12
C LEU A 139 0.49 -1.28 -18.95
N PRO A 140 -0.69 -1.78 -18.54
CA PRO A 140 -1.93 -1.50 -19.24
C PRO A 140 -2.31 -0.01 -19.15
N SER A 141 -2.32 0.64 -20.31
CA SER A 141 -2.86 2.00 -20.49
C SER A 141 -4.37 1.94 -20.69
N VAL A 142 -5.09 1.74 -19.58
CA VAL A 142 -6.56 1.82 -19.52
C VAL A 142 -7.01 3.20 -19.02
N PRO A 143 -8.15 3.73 -19.50
CA PRO A 143 -8.70 5.00 -19.01
C PRO A 143 -8.85 5.01 -17.49
N ARG A 144 -8.54 6.16 -16.86
CA ARG A 144 -8.72 6.32 -15.41
C ARG A 144 -10.22 6.20 -15.07
N PRO A 145 -10.62 5.29 -14.16
CA PRO A 145 -12.02 5.19 -13.74
C PRO A 145 -12.46 6.47 -13.00
N GLU A 146 -13.77 6.73 -12.96
CA GLU A 146 -14.31 7.85 -12.17
C GLU A 146 -13.95 7.70 -10.68
N GLU A 147 -13.63 8.82 -10.04
CA GLU A 147 -13.33 8.85 -8.61
C GLU A 147 -14.60 8.52 -7.80
N PRO A 148 -14.51 7.57 -6.84
CA PRO A 148 -15.69 7.06 -6.16
C PRO A 148 -16.24 8.10 -5.18
N LYS A 149 -17.52 8.43 -5.32
CA LYS A 149 -18.15 9.55 -4.59
C LYS A 149 -18.33 9.22 -3.10
N SER A 150 -18.21 10.26 -2.28
CA SER A 150 -18.44 10.23 -0.83
C SER A 150 -19.19 11.48 -0.41
N VAL A 151 -20.09 11.38 0.57
CA VAL A 151 -20.88 12.50 1.09
C VAL A 151 -20.74 12.53 2.60
N TYR A 152 -20.35 13.69 3.14
CA TYR A 152 -20.36 13.93 4.59
C TYR A 152 -21.80 14.07 5.08
N THR A 153 -22.19 13.23 6.03
CA THR A 153 -23.52 13.21 6.67
C THR A 153 -23.48 13.63 8.13
N GLY A 154 -22.29 13.63 8.73
CA GLY A 154 -22.13 13.62 10.18
C GLY A 154 -22.59 12.29 10.79
N GLY A 155 -22.31 12.10 12.08
CA GLY A 155 -22.67 10.90 12.82
C GLY A 155 -22.13 10.93 14.25
N ASP A 156 -22.50 9.92 15.03
CA ASP A 156 -22.00 9.66 16.38
C ASP A 156 -21.59 8.19 16.45
N TYR A 157 -20.40 7.91 16.99
CA TYR A 157 -19.89 6.56 17.19
C TYR A 157 -19.41 6.41 18.62
N ARG A 158 -19.90 5.37 19.29
CA ARG A 158 -19.56 5.07 20.68
C ARG A 158 -19.15 3.61 20.77
N CYS A 159 -17.93 3.38 21.26
CA CYS A 159 -17.44 2.06 21.62
C CYS A 159 -17.10 2.07 23.13
N GLN A 160 -17.45 1.00 23.82
CA GLN A 160 -17.18 0.84 25.25
C GLN A 160 -15.89 0.06 25.43
N SER A 161 -14.96 0.58 26.24
CA SER A 161 -13.69 -0.09 26.51
C SER A 161 -13.91 -1.39 27.28
N GLU A 162 -13.33 -2.51 26.83
CA GLU A 162 -13.21 -3.75 27.59
C GLU A 162 -12.14 -3.65 28.69
N THR A 163 -12.26 -2.61 29.52
CA THR A 163 -11.56 -2.47 30.80
C THR A 163 -12.56 -2.47 31.94
N GLY A 164 -13.43 -3.48 31.93
CA GLY A 164 -14.34 -3.80 33.02
C GLY A 164 -13.65 -4.55 34.14
N VAL A 165 -12.68 -3.92 34.81
CA VAL A 165 -12.22 -4.40 36.13
C VAL A 165 -13.11 -3.76 37.20
N CYS A 166 -14.30 -4.34 37.36
CA CYS A 166 -15.05 -4.20 38.60
C CYS A 166 -14.46 -5.18 39.62
N ASN A 167 -13.89 -4.64 40.71
CA ASN A 167 -13.72 -5.39 41.95
C ASN A 167 -15.09 -5.60 42.62
#